data_AF-A0A424ICS1-F1
#
_entry.id   AF-A0A424ICS1-F1
#
_cell.length_a   1.000
_cell.length_b   1.000
_cell.length_c   1.000
_cell.angle_alpha   90.00
_cell.angle_beta   90.00
_cell.angle_gamma   90.00
#
_symmetry.space_group_name_H-M   'P 1'
#
loop_
_entity.id
_entity.type
_entity.pdbx_description
1 polymer ?
#
loop_
_entity_poly.entity_id
_entity_poly.type
_entity_poly.pdbx_seq_one_letter_code
_entity_poly.pdbx_strand_id
1 'polypeptide(L)'
;MRTIGEIVSVHPDEKFVLVKRFLQAGAFGSELIASVSPEGTTSSLILTGEKLGRFYAADIQEGKPSRGDLVVIRRTDGKGPPNGRSEPSSKMENITE
;
A
#
# COMPACT_ATOMS: atom_id res chain seq x y z
N MET A 1 6.06 -3.53 -10.57
CA MET A 1 6.28 -2.96 -9.23
C MET A 1 7.47 -2.02 -9.29
N ARG A 2 7.45 -0.87 -8.62
CA ARG A 2 8.55 0.10 -8.61
C ARG A 2 9.18 0.14 -7.23
N THR A 3 10.46 -0.16 -7.12
CA THR A 3 11.21 -0.01 -5.87
C THR A 3 11.47 1.46 -5.60
N ILE A 4 11.18 1.89 -4.38
CA ILE A 4 11.20 3.28 -3.95
C ILE A 4 12.12 3.54 -2.77
N GLY A 5 12.55 2.48 -2.09
CA GLY A 5 13.42 2.60 -0.93
C GLY A 5 13.72 1.27 -0.26
N GLU A 6 14.20 1.37 0.95
CA GLU A 6 14.61 0.26 1.81
C GLU A 6 14.20 0.57 3.26
N ILE A 7 13.76 -0.45 4.00
CA ILE A 7 13.49 -0.33 5.43
C ILE A 7 14.82 -0.24 6.19
N VAL A 8 15.03 0.87 6.90
CA VAL A 8 16.24 1.09 7.71
C VAL A 8 16.02 0.84 9.20
N SER A 9 14.76 0.90 9.65
CA SER A 9 14.37 0.63 11.03
C SER A 9 12.95 0.06 11.08
N VAL A 10 12.71 -0.82 12.04
CA VAL A 10 11.41 -1.44 12.32
C VAL A 10 11.10 -1.21 13.79
N HIS A 11 9.89 -0.72 14.06
CA HIS A 11 9.36 -0.43 15.38
C HIS A 11 8.08 -1.26 15.55
N PRO A 12 8.22 -2.55 15.91
CA PRO A 12 7.09 -3.50 15.88
C PRO A 12 6.06 -3.22 16.98
N ASP A 13 6.50 -2.73 18.14
CA ASP A 13 5.63 -2.41 19.27
C ASP A 13 4.72 -1.21 18.94
N GLU A 14 5.29 -0.21 18.27
CA GLU A 14 4.59 0.97 17.77
C GLU A 14 3.97 0.78 16.37
N LYS A 15 4.16 -0.39 15.76
CA LYS A 15 3.65 -0.78 14.43
C LYS A 15 4.02 0.16 13.29
N PHE A 16 5.26 0.66 13.25
CA PHE A 16 5.74 1.46 12.13
C PHE A 16 7.15 1.08 11.68
N VAL A 17 7.54 1.55 10.49
CA VAL A 17 8.88 1.40 9.94
C VAL A 17 9.40 2.73 9.41
N LEU A 18 10.72 2.86 9.39
CA LEU A 18 11.40 3.98 8.72
C LEU A 18 11.96 3.52 7.39
N VAL A 19 11.56 4.23 6.33
CA VAL A 19 11.93 3.94 4.95
C VAL A 19 12.92 4.98 4.45
N LYS A 20 14.09 4.53 4.00
CA LYS A 20 15.03 5.36 3.26
C LYS A 20 14.66 5.37 1.78
N ARG A 21 14.26 6.52 1.27
CA ARG A 21 13.88 6.68 -0.14
C ARG A 21 15.08 6.72 -1.07
N PHE A 22 14.94 6.12 -2.25
CA PHE A 22 15.86 6.31 -3.37
C PHE A 22 15.48 7.58 -4.16
N LEU A 23 16.47 8.42 -4.48
CA LEU A 23 16.28 9.77 -5.04
C LEU A 23 15.43 9.84 -6.32
N GLN A 24 15.32 8.73 -7.06
CA GLN A 24 14.56 8.65 -8.32
C GLN A 24 13.08 8.29 -8.14
N ALA A 25 12.61 7.92 -6.95
CA ALA A 25 11.18 7.74 -6.71
C ALA A 25 10.50 9.12 -6.79
N GLY A 26 9.35 9.28 -7.44
CA GLY A 26 8.61 10.55 -7.47
C GLY A 26 8.01 10.91 -6.10
N ALA A 27 7.15 11.92 -6.03
CA ALA A 27 6.36 12.16 -4.81
C ALA A 27 5.52 10.92 -4.47
N PHE A 28 5.45 10.56 -3.19
CA PHE A 28 4.50 9.56 -2.72
C PHE A 28 3.12 10.20 -2.72
N GLY A 29 2.18 9.63 -3.46
CA GLY A 29 0.77 9.94 -3.29
C GLY A 29 0.20 9.22 -2.05
N SER A 30 -1.12 9.08 -1.99
CA SER A 30 -1.84 8.18 -1.06
C SER A 30 -1.70 6.71 -1.48
N GLU A 31 -0.50 6.30 -1.88
CA GLU A 31 -0.24 5.01 -2.51
C GLU A 31 0.07 3.95 -1.46
N LEU A 32 -0.56 2.78 -1.61
CA LEU A 32 -0.20 1.61 -0.82
C LEU A 32 1.20 1.14 -1.21
N ILE A 33 2.02 0.91 -0.20
CA ILE A 33 3.38 0.40 -0.36
C ILE A 33 3.51 -0.97 0.29
N ALA A 34 4.52 -1.72 -0.12
CA ALA A 34 4.82 -3.01 0.49
C ALA A 34 6.31 -3.14 0.74
N SER A 35 6.67 -3.84 1.81
CA SER A 35 8.03 -4.37 1.96
C SER A 35 8.12 -5.72 1.24
N VAL A 36 9.29 -6.02 0.70
CA VAL A 36 9.62 -7.30 0.08
C VAL A 36 10.95 -7.77 0.63
N SER A 37 10.95 -8.92 1.32
CA SER A 37 12.15 -9.54 1.85
C SER A 37 12.98 -10.20 0.72
N PRO A 38 14.27 -10.50 0.94
CA PRO A 38 15.09 -11.23 -0.03
C PRO A 38 14.51 -12.59 -0.45
N GLU A 39 13.73 -13.21 0.43
CA GLU A 39 13.03 -14.49 0.25
C GLU A 39 11.67 -14.33 -0.45
N GLY A 40 11.28 -13.09 -0.80
CA GLY A 40 10.04 -12.77 -1.49
C GLY A 40 8.82 -12.64 -0.56
N THR A 41 9.00 -12.63 0.76
CA THR A 41 7.89 -12.39 1.70
C THR A 41 7.49 -10.93 1.63
N THR A 42 6.19 -10.65 1.53
CA THR A 42 5.69 -9.27 1.45
C THR A 42 4.92 -8.84 2.69
N SER A 43 5.15 -7.61 3.15
CA SER A 43 4.36 -6.96 4.20
C SER A 43 3.65 -5.72 3.65
N SER A 44 2.43 -5.46 4.11
CA SER A 44 1.61 -4.32 3.67
C SER A 44 1.91 -3.10 4.55
N LEU A 45 2.20 -1.97 3.92
CA LEU A 45 2.59 -0.72 4.57
C LEU A 45 1.75 0.45 4.04
N ILE A 46 1.54 1.47 4.87
CA ILE A 46 0.94 2.75 4.44
C ILE A 46 1.82 3.90 4.90
N LEU A 47 2.14 4.83 4.01
CA LEU A 47 2.92 6.02 4.40
C LEU A 47 2.07 6.94 5.27
N THR A 48 2.61 7.39 6.39
CA THR A 48 1.91 8.32 7.30
C THR A 48 1.94 9.77 6.78
N GLY A 49 2.83 10.05 5.83
CA GLY A 49 3.15 11.41 5.38
C GLY A 49 4.22 12.09 6.24
N GLU A 50 4.56 11.51 7.39
CA GLU A 50 5.61 12.04 8.25
C GLU A 50 7.00 11.76 7.69
N LYS A 51 7.90 12.71 7.90
CA LYS A 51 9.26 12.68 7.37
C LYS A 51 10.25 13.13 8.43
N LEU A 52 11.29 12.32 8.62
CA LEU A 52 12.42 12.63 9.47
C LEU A 52 13.70 12.70 8.63
N GLY A 53 14.11 13.92 8.28
CA GLY A 53 15.26 14.15 7.40
C GLY A 53 15.06 13.52 6.02
N ARG A 54 15.74 12.40 5.74
CA ARG A 54 15.61 11.65 4.47
C ARG A 54 14.73 10.40 4.56
N PHE A 55 14.17 10.14 5.74
CA PHE A 55 13.40 8.95 6.03
C PHE A 55 11.91 9.29 6.08
N TYR A 56 11.10 8.34 5.62
CA TYR A 56 9.64 8.41 5.65
C TYR A 56 9.13 7.38 6.64
N ALA A 57 8.14 7.75 7.45
CA ALA A 57 7.45 6.80 8.31
C ALA A 57 6.34 6.09 7.52
N ALA A 58 6.19 4.80 7.78
CA ALA A 58 5.08 4.01 7.26
C ALA A 58 4.54 3.08 8.34
N ASP A 59 3.22 3.02 8.49
CA ASP A 59 2.57 2.10 9.41
C ASP A 59 2.52 0.69 8.83
N ILE A 60 2.68 -0.29 9.70
CA ILE A 60 2.57 -1.71 9.38
C ILE A 60 1.09 -2.08 9.41
N GLN A 61 0.53 -2.36 8.25
CA GLN A 61 -0.86 -2.81 8.12
C GLN A 61 -0.96 -4.32 8.32
N GLU A 62 -0.02 -5.06 7.74
CA GLU A 62 -0.01 -6.53 7.78
C GLU A 62 1.40 -7.06 7.57
N GLY A 63 1.72 -8.19 8.19
CA GLY A 63 2.99 -8.89 8.01
C GLY A 63 4.04 -8.54 9.07
N LYS A 64 5.28 -8.94 8.79
CA LYS A 64 6.44 -8.77 9.68
C LYS A 64 7.61 -8.22 8.85
N PRO A 65 7.56 -6.92 8.49
CA PRO A 65 8.63 -6.31 7.71
C PRO A 65 9.94 -6.35 8.50
N SER A 66 11.05 -6.47 7.78
CA SER A 66 12.38 -6.52 8.36
C SER A 66 13.28 -5.40 7.84
N ARG A 67 14.29 -5.06 8.63
CA ARG A 67 15.34 -4.13 8.18
C ARG A 67 16.06 -4.73 6.97
N GLY A 68 16.25 -3.93 5.92
CA GLY A 68 16.82 -4.35 4.64
C GLY A 68 15.78 -4.76 3.60
N ASP A 69 14.50 -4.92 3.97
CA ASP A 69 13.44 -5.16 3.00
C ASP A 69 13.37 -4.01 1.99
N LEU A 70 13.17 -4.36 0.72
CA LEU A 70 12.93 -3.37 -0.31
C LEU A 70 11.49 -2.89 -0.25
N VAL A 71 11.31 -1.58 -0.34
CA VAL A 71 9.99 -0.96 -0.34
C VAL A 71 9.57 -0.68 -1.78
N VAL A 72 8.37 -1.12 -2.14
CA VAL A 72 7.81 -1.03 -3.48
C VAL A 72 6.43 -0.37 -3.47
N ILE A 73 6.09 0.36 -4.53
CA ILE A 73 4.71 0.83 -4.76
C ILE A 73 3.87 -0.34 -5.28
N ARG A 74 2.79 -0.65 -4.57
CA ARG A 74 1.70 -1.48 -5.10
C ARG A 74 0.79 -0.57 -5.89
N ARG A 75 0.86 -0.67 -7.23
CA ARG A 75 -0.19 -0.07 -8.05
C ARG A 75 -1.44 -0.90 -7.80
N THR A 76 -2.43 -0.32 -7.13
CA THR A 76 -3.79 -0.83 -7.21
C THR A 76 -4.22 -0.62 -8.65
N ASP A 77 -4.09 -1.64 -9.50
CA ASP A 77 -4.94 -1.70 -10.68
C ASP A 77 -6.37 -1.59 -10.15
N GLY A 78 -7.18 -0.68 -10.70
CA GLY A 78 -8.49 -0.34 -10.20
C GLY A 78 -9.52 -1.47 -10.32
N LYS A 79 -9.30 -2.58 -9.63
CA LYS A 79 -10.32 -3.57 -9.32
C LYS A 79 -10.86 -3.19 -7.95
N GLY A 80 -11.86 -2.32 -7.96
CA GLY A 80 -12.63 -1.96 -6.78
C GLY A 80 -13.19 -3.20 -6.06
N PRO A 81 -13.71 -3.03 -4.82
CA PRO A 81 -14.36 -4.13 -4.11
C PRO A 81 -15.40 -4.77 -5.03
N PRO A 82 -15.55 -6.12 -5.06
CA PRO A 82 -16.65 -6.73 -5.79
C PRO A 82 -17.93 -6.14 -5.22
N ASN A 83 -18.68 -5.43 -6.06
CA ASN A 83 -20.01 -4.90 -5.76
C ASN A 83 -20.91 -6.08 -5.37
N GLY A 84 -20.89 -6.45 -4.09
CA GLY A 84 -21.88 -7.29 -3.45
C GLY A 84 -23.09 -6.43 -3.10
N ARG A 85 -23.76 -5.90 -4.12
CA ARG A 85 -25.12 -5.37 -3.96
C ARG A 85 -25.99 -6.03 -5.00
N SER A 86 -26.54 -7.17 -4.59
CA SER A 86 -27.68 -7.79 -5.22
C SER A 86 -28.83 -6.79 -5.20
N GLU A 87 -29.09 -6.11 -6.32
CA GLU A 87 -30.40 -5.49 -6.56
C GLU A 87 -31.31 -6.56 -7.17
N PRO A 88 -32.41 -6.95 -6.50
CA PRO A 88 -33.42 -7.81 -7.12
C PRO A 88 -34.15 -7.04 -8.22
N SER A 89 -34.26 -7.70 -9.36
CA SER A 89 -35.04 -7.35 -10.55
C SER A 89 -36.43 -6.81 -10.23
N SER A 90 -36.68 -5.53 -10.54
CA SER A 90 -38.03 -5.00 -10.75
C SER A 90 -38.22 -4.68 -12.22
N LYS A 91 -38.89 -5.60 -12.90
CA LYS A 91 -39.37 -5.48 -14.28
C LYS A 91 -40.55 -4.50 -14.29
N MET A 92 -40.37 -3.30 -14.84
CA MET A 92 -41.49 -2.45 -15.28
C MET A 92 -41.33 -2.20 -16.77
N GLU A 93 -41.99 -3.04 -17.57
CA GLU A 93 -42.27 -2.75 -18.97
C GLU A 93 -43.54 -1.89 -19.02
N ASN A 94 -43.36 -0.58 -19.14
CA ASN A 94 -44.39 0.30 -19.67
C ASN A 94 -44.21 0.34 -21.20
N ILE A 95 -45.18 -0.18 -21.94
CA ILE A 95 -45.36 0.15 -23.35
C ILE A 95 -46.60 1.02 -23.52
N THR A 96 -46.36 2.21 -24.06
CA THR A 96 -47.34 3.17 -24.56
C THR A 96 -47.38 3.00 -26.06
N GLU A 97 -48.55 2.72 -26.63
CA GLU A 97 -49.03 3.23 -27.92
C GLU A 97 -50.55 3.38 -27.86
#